data_AF-A0A953SQZ8-F1
#
_entry.id   AF-A0A953SQZ8-F1
#
_cell.length_a   1.000
_cell.length_b   1.000
_cell.length_c   1.000
_cell.angle_alpha   90.00
_cell.angle_beta   90.00
_cell.angle_gamma   90.00
#
_symmetry.space_group_name_H-M   'P 1'
#
loop_
_entity.id
_entity.type
_entity.pdbx_description
1 polymer ?
#
loop_
_entity_poly.entity_id
_entity_poly.type
_entity_poly.pdbx_seq_one_letter_code
_entity_poly.pdbx_strand_id
1 'polypeptide(L)'
;MKKYFPPLVAGFAAGVFLIVPVIKNLSCCVIIPFASYLALFLEMKSQRVIFEIKVSRGALIGLLTGLTAAFFATSFDVLITFITKSNDIILAFNNLPLVMENFPFDDSIKQQIVDIFETIVNDIKTFGFSPVYAASMLVNNLFFGFVFGTIGGMISVPILNSRLRKEK
;
A
#
# COMPACT_ATOMS: atom_id res chain seq x y z
N MET A 1 25.10 -4.80 -3.73
CA MET A 1 24.03 -3.77 -3.80
C MET A 1 22.92 -4.07 -4.82
N LYS A 2 23.14 -4.82 -5.92
CA LYS A 2 22.10 -5.12 -6.95
C LYS A 2 20.92 -5.98 -6.49
N LYS A 3 20.96 -6.55 -5.27
CA LYS A 3 20.01 -7.56 -4.78
C LYS A 3 18.68 -6.98 -4.23
N TYR A 4 18.69 -5.73 -3.76
CA TYR A 4 17.50 -5.07 -3.19
C TYR A 4 16.91 -3.97 -4.10
N PHE A 5 17.51 -3.77 -5.27
CA PHE A 5 17.00 -2.84 -6.29
C PHE A 5 15.65 -3.27 -6.88
N PRO A 6 15.42 -4.56 -7.23
CA PRO A 6 14.15 -4.98 -7.81
C PRO A 6 12.94 -4.76 -6.89
N PRO A 7 12.99 -5.11 -5.59
CA PRO A 7 11.92 -4.77 -4.64
C PRO A 7 11.66 -3.27 -4.56
N LEU A 8 12.71 -2.44 -4.53
CA LEU A 8 12.59 -0.99 -4.45
C LEU A 8 11.91 -0.38 -5.68
N VAL A 9 12.33 -0.79 -6.88
CA VAL A 9 11.78 -0.26 -8.14
C VAL A 9 10.34 -0.75 -8.36
N ALA A 10 10.07 -2.03 -8.11
CA ALA A 10 8.72 -2.58 -8.20
C ALA A 10 7.78 -1.95 -7.15
N GLY A 11 8.28 -1.76 -5.92
CA GLY A 11 7.54 -1.11 -4.85
C GLY A 11 7.26 0.36 -5.15
N PHE A 12 8.22 1.11 -5.70
CA PHE A 12 8.00 2.48 -6.18
C PHE A 12 6.92 2.53 -7.26
N ALA A 13 7.02 1.70 -8.30
CA ALA A 13 6.04 1.67 -9.39
C ALA A 13 4.65 1.34 -8.85
N ALA A 14 4.55 0.34 -7.97
CA ALA A 14 3.31 0.03 -7.27
C ALA A 14 2.79 1.25 -6.50
N GLY A 15 3.64 1.90 -5.69
CA GLY A 15 3.33 3.12 -4.94
C GLY A 15 2.75 4.24 -5.80
N VAL A 16 3.24 4.42 -7.02
CA VAL A 16 2.68 5.40 -7.97
C VAL A 16 1.29 4.98 -8.47
N PHE A 17 1.08 3.70 -8.80
CA PHE A 17 -0.23 3.20 -9.23
C PHE A 17 -1.28 3.24 -8.10
N LEU A 18 -0.85 3.14 -6.84
CA LEU A 18 -1.72 3.20 -5.66
C LEU A 18 -2.44 4.55 -5.49
N ILE A 19 -1.91 5.62 -6.09
CA ILE A 19 -2.48 6.97 -6.00
C ILE A 19 -3.69 7.15 -6.92
N VAL A 20 -3.74 6.40 -8.03
CA VAL A 20 -4.77 6.60 -9.05
C VAL A 20 -6.12 6.10 -8.50
N PRO A 21 -7.15 6.97 -8.34
CA PRO A 21 -8.40 6.63 -7.64
C PRO A 21 -9.12 5.42 -8.23
N VAL A 22 -9.03 5.23 -9.55
CA VAL A 22 -9.69 4.13 -10.28
C VAL A 22 -9.14 2.75 -9.86
N ILE A 23 -7.87 2.68 -9.48
CA ILE A 23 -7.18 1.41 -9.20
C ILE A 23 -6.90 1.24 -7.69
N LYS A 24 -7.09 2.30 -6.89
CA LYS A 24 -6.82 2.35 -5.45
C LYS A 24 -7.53 1.26 -4.64
N ASN A 25 -8.69 0.77 -5.10
CA ASN A 25 -9.44 -0.31 -4.44
C ASN A 25 -8.92 -1.72 -4.80
N LEU A 26 -8.27 -1.89 -5.95
CA LEU A 26 -7.69 -3.17 -6.41
C LEU A 26 -6.23 -3.32 -5.94
N SER A 27 -5.63 -2.22 -5.57
CA SER A 27 -4.30 -2.04 -5.01
C SER A 27 -3.83 -3.07 -4.00
N CYS A 28 -4.54 -3.22 -2.88
CA CYS A 28 -4.07 -4.01 -1.75
C CYS A 28 -3.98 -5.50 -2.10
N CYS A 29 -4.90 -6.00 -2.93
CA CYS A 29 -5.02 -7.43 -3.22
C CYS A 29 -4.42 -7.85 -4.57
N VAL A 30 -4.26 -6.94 -5.53
CA VAL A 30 -3.79 -7.29 -6.88
C VAL A 30 -2.48 -6.61 -7.22
N ILE A 31 -2.38 -5.28 -7.06
CA ILE A 31 -1.18 -4.54 -7.46
C ILE A 31 0.02 -4.92 -6.60
N ILE A 32 -0.14 -4.96 -5.28
CA ILE A 32 0.96 -5.28 -4.36
C ILE A 32 1.47 -6.71 -4.61
N PRO A 33 0.62 -7.76 -4.68
CA PRO A 33 1.09 -9.11 -5.01
C PRO A 33 1.73 -9.21 -6.40
N PHE A 34 1.19 -8.50 -7.40
CA PHE A 34 1.76 -8.47 -8.74
C PHE A 34 3.13 -7.77 -8.78
N ALA A 35 3.30 -6.70 -8.00
CA ALA A 35 4.59 -6.03 -7.85
C ALA A 35 5.62 -6.96 -7.19
N SER A 36 5.23 -7.71 -6.16
CA SER A 36 6.07 -8.74 -5.53
C SER A 36 6.49 -9.83 -6.52
N TYR A 37 5.59 -10.25 -7.42
CA TYR A 37 5.90 -11.18 -8.50
C TYR A 37 6.95 -10.61 -9.46
N LEU A 38 6.76 -9.37 -9.93
CA LEU A 38 7.71 -8.70 -10.81
C LEU A 38 9.07 -8.47 -10.15
N ALA A 39 9.10 -8.11 -8.87
CA ALA A 39 10.35 -7.95 -8.11
C ALA A 39 11.14 -9.26 -8.07
N LEU A 40 10.47 -10.37 -7.77
CA LEU A 40 11.06 -11.71 -7.77
C LEU A 40 11.56 -12.12 -9.16
N PHE A 41 10.74 -11.89 -10.19
CA PHE A 41 11.11 -12.20 -11.57
C PHE A 41 12.34 -11.41 -12.04
N LEU A 42 12.41 -10.12 -11.72
CA LEU A 42 13.55 -9.27 -12.04
C LEU A 42 14.80 -9.67 -11.25
N GLU A 43 14.66 -10.07 -9.99
CA GLU A 43 15.80 -10.59 -9.22
C GLU A 43 16.36 -11.87 -9.84
N MET A 44 15.50 -12.81 -10.25
CA MET A 44 15.91 -14.04 -10.93
C MET A 44 16.70 -13.75 -12.21
N LYS A 45 16.15 -12.85 -13.05
CA LYS A 45 16.77 -12.46 -14.32
C LYS A 45 18.11 -11.75 -14.11
N SER A 46 18.21 -10.91 -13.08
CA SER A 46 19.43 -10.16 -12.73
C SER A 46 20.54 -11.06 -12.21
N GLN A 47 20.21 -12.04 -11.37
CA GLN A 47 21.18 -12.95 -10.77
C GLN A 47 21.46 -14.20 -11.63
N ARG A 48 20.80 -14.37 -12.79
CA ARG A 48 20.86 -15.58 -13.64
C ARG A 48 20.72 -16.87 -12.81
N VAL A 49 19.78 -16.88 -11.86
CA VAL A 49 19.62 -17.99 -10.92
C VAL A 49 18.97 -19.17 -11.64
N ILE A 50 19.69 -20.29 -11.76
CA ILE A 50 19.22 -21.56 -12.34
C ILE A 50 18.63 -22.50 -11.25
N PHE A 51 18.66 -22.07 -9.98
CA PHE A 51 18.25 -22.86 -8.82
C PHE A 51 16.88 -22.45 -8.28
N GLU A 52 16.18 -23.41 -7.68
CA GLU A 52 14.86 -23.18 -7.08
C GLU A 52 14.92 -22.17 -5.94
N ILE A 53 13.98 -21.23 -5.95
CA ILE A 53 13.86 -20.22 -4.90
C ILE A 53 13.11 -20.83 -3.71
N LYS A 54 13.62 -20.61 -2.51
CA LYS A 54 12.93 -20.95 -1.26
C LYS A 54 11.80 -19.96 -0.98
N VAL A 55 10.69 -20.45 -0.45
CA VAL A 55 9.51 -19.64 -0.09
C VAL A 55 9.88 -18.50 0.88
N SER A 56 10.80 -18.73 1.82
CA SER A 56 11.28 -17.70 2.75
C SER A 56 11.93 -16.50 2.06
N ARG A 57 12.63 -16.73 0.94
CA ARG A 57 13.23 -15.65 0.14
C ARG A 57 12.16 -14.90 -0.64
N GLY A 58 11.14 -15.60 -1.15
CA GLY A 58 9.94 -15.00 -1.74
C GLY A 58 9.20 -14.09 -0.78
N ALA A 59 8.96 -14.58 0.44
CA ALA A 59 8.33 -13.81 1.52
C ALA A 59 9.13 -12.53 1.83
N LEU A 60 10.46 -12.62 1.98
CA LEU A 60 11.30 -11.46 2.27
C LEU A 60 11.26 -10.40 1.15
N ILE A 61 11.33 -10.83 -0.11
CA ILE A 61 11.29 -9.92 -1.26
C ILE A 61 9.92 -9.27 -1.39
N GLY A 62 8.85 -10.06 -1.21
CA GLY A 62 7.49 -9.56 -1.22
C GLY A 62 7.22 -8.56 -0.10
N LEU A 63 7.71 -8.84 1.11
CA LEU A 63 7.66 -7.92 2.25
C LEU A 63 8.35 -6.60 1.92
N LEU A 64 9.59 -6.64 1.44
CA LEU A 64 10.34 -5.42 1.09
C LEU A 64 9.65 -4.61 -0.01
N THR A 65 9.06 -5.30 -0.99
CA THR A 65 8.29 -4.66 -2.07
C THR A 65 7.02 -3.99 -1.52
N GLY A 66 6.30 -4.66 -0.62
CA GLY A 66 5.09 -4.13 0.01
C GLY A 66 5.38 -2.93 0.93
N LEU A 67 6.44 -2.99 1.73
CA LEU A 67 6.84 -1.89 2.61
C LEU A 67 7.31 -0.66 1.82
N THR A 68 8.07 -0.87 0.74
CA THR A 68 8.50 0.23 -0.13
C THR A 68 7.32 0.85 -0.88
N ALA A 69 6.38 0.03 -1.37
CA ALA A 69 5.13 0.52 -1.95
C ALA A 69 4.29 1.34 -0.97
N ALA A 70 4.14 0.85 0.27
CA ALA A 70 3.41 1.55 1.33
C ALA A 70 4.03 2.92 1.66
N PHE A 71 5.36 2.98 1.75
CA PHE A 71 6.07 4.22 1.99
C PHE A 71 5.82 5.22 0.86
N PHE A 72 6.09 4.84 -0.39
CA PHE A 72 5.92 5.75 -1.53
C PHE A 72 4.47 6.17 -1.75
N ALA A 73 3.51 5.26 -1.63
CA ALA A 73 2.09 5.59 -1.76
C ALA A 73 1.66 6.63 -0.73
N THR A 74 2.07 6.45 0.53
CA THR A 74 1.75 7.41 1.60
C THR A 74 2.44 8.76 1.35
N SER A 75 3.73 8.76 0.99
CA SER A 75 4.45 10.00 0.69
C SER A 75 3.81 10.78 -0.45
N PHE A 76 3.42 10.10 -1.53
CA PHE A 76 2.77 10.76 -2.65
C PHE A 76 1.35 11.23 -2.33
N ASP A 77 0.57 10.45 -1.60
CA ASP A 77 -0.78 10.84 -1.21
C ASP A 77 -0.77 12.07 -0.28
N VAL A 78 0.15 12.10 0.69
CA VAL A 78 0.40 13.27 1.54
C VAL A 78 0.85 14.48 0.71
N LEU A 79 1.76 14.29 -0.26
CA LEU A 79 2.24 15.36 -1.12
C LEU A 79 1.13 15.93 -2.02
N ILE A 80 0.28 15.06 -2.57
CA ILE A 80 -0.88 15.46 -3.38
C ILE A 80 -1.90 16.17 -2.51
N THR A 81 -2.19 15.65 -1.31
CA THR A 81 -3.08 16.30 -0.34
C THR A 81 -2.55 17.68 0.05
N PHE A 82 -1.24 17.82 0.21
CA PHE A 82 -0.58 19.09 0.52
C PHE A 82 -0.77 20.15 -0.56
N ILE A 83 -0.67 19.75 -1.83
CA ILE A 83 -0.83 20.67 -2.97
C ILE A 83 -2.31 20.96 -3.24
N THR A 84 -3.15 19.93 -3.24
CA THR A 84 -4.57 20.04 -3.63
C THR A 84 -5.47 20.51 -2.48
N LYS A 85 -4.99 20.43 -1.24
CA LYS A 85 -5.78 20.64 0.00
C LYS A 85 -7.09 19.83 0.02
N SER A 86 -7.07 18.69 -0.65
CA SER A 86 -8.22 17.80 -0.82
C SER A 86 -7.75 16.36 -0.78
N ASN A 87 -8.58 15.48 -0.22
CA ASN A 87 -8.34 14.04 -0.18
C ASN A 87 -9.65 13.26 0.00
N ASP A 88 -9.53 11.93 0.00
CA ASP A 88 -10.66 11.02 0.16
C ASP A 88 -11.42 11.24 1.49
N ILE A 89 -10.74 11.68 2.55
CA ILE A 89 -11.38 11.97 3.84
C ILE A 89 -12.29 13.19 3.76
N ILE A 90 -11.86 14.27 3.11
CA ILE A 90 -12.70 15.46 2.93
C ILE A 90 -13.96 15.11 2.13
N LEU A 91 -13.82 14.26 1.11
CA LEU A 91 -14.95 13.78 0.31
C LEU A 91 -15.88 12.89 1.14
N ALA A 92 -15.33 12.00 1.95
CA ALA A 92 -16.09 11.09 2.81
C ALA A 92 -16.78 11.81 3.98
N PHE A 93 -16.19 12.89 4.49
CA PHE A 93 -16.72 13.65 5.64
C PHE A 93 -18.13 14.19 5.37
N ASN A 94 -18.41 14.61 4.14
CA ASN A 94 -19.75 15.07 3.75
C ASN A 94 -20.83 13.98 3.93
N ASN A 95 -20.45 12.71 3.90
CA ASN A 95 -21.34 11.57 4.10
C ASN A 95 -21.28 11.02 5.54
N LEU A 96 -20.39 11.54 6.38
CA LEU A 96 -20.19 11.05 7.75
C LEU A 96 -21.49 11.09 8.59
N PRO A 97 -22.33 12.14 8.54
CA PRO A 97 -23.58 12.16 9.32
C PRO A 97 -24.52 10.98 9.03
N LEU A 98 -24.64 10.58 7.76
CA LEU A 98 -25.46 9.45 7.32
C LEU A 98 -24.92 8.10 7.83
N VAL A 99 -23.59 7.98 7.95
CA VAL A 99 -22.94 6.79 8.50
C VAL A 99 -23.12 6.72 10.02
N MET A 100 -23.07 7.86 10.70
CA MET A 100 -23.16 7.94 12.17
C MET A 100 -24.57 7.69 12.71
N GLU A 101 -25.61 7.97 11.92
CA GLU A 101 -27.00 7.71 12.28
C GLU A 101 -27.25 6.22 12.56
N ASN A 102 -26.66 5.34 11.76
CA ASN A 102 -26.85 3.88 11.85
C ASN A 102 -25.74 3.16 12.65
N PHE A 103 -24.82 3.91 13.27
CA PHE A 103 -23.64 3.33 13.91
C PHE A 103 -23.98 2.82 15.33
N PRO A 104 -23.60 1.58 15.71
CA PRO A 104 -24.00 0.94 16.97
C PRO A 104 -23.11 1.37 18.15
N PHE A 105 -22.90 2.67 18.32
CA PHE A 105 -22.18 3.25 19.45
C PHE A 105 -23.01 4.31 20.17
N ASP A 106 -22.62 4.59 21.40
CA ASP A 106 -23.20 5.68 22.18
C ASP A 106 -22.90 7.05 21.55
N ASP A 107 -23.78 8.02 21.75
CA ASP A 107 -23.71 9.34 21.14
C ASP A 107 -22.42 10.09 21.55
N SER A 108 -21.92 9.81 22.75
CA SER A 108 -20.64 10.33 23.25
C SER A 108 -19.44 9.89 22.40
N ILE A 109 -19.41 8.63 21.97
CA ILE A 109 -18.35 8.07 21.12
C ILE A 109 -18.53 8.57 19.68
N LYS A 110 -19.77 8.70 19.22
CA LYS A 110 -20.07 9.25 17.90
C LYS A 110 -19.54 10.67 17.75
N GLN A 111 -19.74 11.53 18.76
CA GLN A 111 -19.21 12.89 18.75
C GLN A 111 -17.68 12.92 18.68
N GLN A 112 -16.99 12.09 19.49
CA GLN A 112 -15.53 12.02 19.43
C GLN A 112 -14.99 11.64 18.05
N ILE A 113 -15.68 10.72 17.35
CA ILE A 113 -15.30 10.35 15.98
C ILE A 113 -15.49 11.54 15.04
N VAL A 114 -16.63 12.24 15.13
CA VAL A 114 -16.89 13.44 14.32
C VAL A 114 -15.82 14.52 14.57
N ASP A 115 -15.49 14.78 15.83
CA ASP A 115 -14.50 15.79 16.23
C ASP A 115 -13.10 15.48 15.67
N ILE A 116 -12.70 14.20 15.68
CA ILE A 116 -11.42 13.76 15.08
C ILE A 116 -11.43 14.01 13.57
N PHE A 117 -12.51 13.61 12.88
CA PHE A 117 -12.63 13.82 11.44
C PHE A 117 -12.68 15.30 11.09
N GLU A 118 -13.39 16.12 11.86
CA GLU A 118 -13.48 17.56 11.66
C GLU A 118 -12.11 18.23 11.82
N THR A 119 -11.34 17.83 12.84
CA THR A 119 -9.97 18.30 13.05
C THR A 119 -9.10 17.98 11.84
N ILE A 120 -9.15 16.73 11.35
CA ILE A 120 -8.40 16.31 10.16
C ILE A 120 -8.80 17.13 8.93
N VAL A 121 -10.11 17.32 8.70
CA VAL A 121 -10.63 18.07 7.56
C VAL A 121 -10.19 19.54 7.62
N ASN A 122 -10.25 20.16 8.80
CA ASN A 122 -9.85 21.55 9.00
C ASN A 122 -8.34 21.75 8.81
N ASP A 123 -7.52 20.83 9.32
CA ASP A 123 -6.08 20.83 9.11
C ASP A 123 -5.72 20.75 7.62
N ILE A 124 -6.36 19.83 6.88
CA ILE A 124 -6.09 19.66 5.44
C ILE A 124 -6.57 20.88 4.65
N LYS A 125 -7.76 21.42 4.91
CA LYS A 125 -8.27 22.60 4.19
C LYS A 125 -7.41 23.85 4.45
N THR A 126 -6.88 23.99 5.66
CA THR A 126 -6.11 25.17 6.06
C THR A 126 -4.65 25.05 5.60
N PHE A 127 -3.97 23.98 6.02
CA PHE A 127 -2.52 23.80 5.85
C PHE A 127 -2.14 22.84 4.71
N GLY A 128 -3.10 22.09 4.17
CA GLY A 128 -2.83 21.00 3.20
C GLY A 128 -2.31 19.72 3.86
N PHE A 129 -2.08 19.72 5.17
CA PHE A 129 -1.45 18.62 5.86
C PHE A 129 -2.13 18.37 7.20
N SER A 130 -2.40 17.10 7.51
CA SER A 130 -2.79 16.67 8.84
C SER A 130 -1.85 15.55 9.28
N PRO A 131 -1.17 15.69 10.44
CA PRO A 131 -0.28 14.65 10.94
C PRO A 131 -1.04 13.38 11.32
N VAL A 132 -2.28 13.53 11.82
CA VAL A 132 -3.17 12.39 12.14
C VAL A 132 -3.49 11.64 10.85
N TYR A 133 -3.87 12.34 9.78
CA TYR A 133 -4.11 11.72 8.48
C TYR A 133 -2.89 10.95 7.96
N ALA A 134 -1.73 11.61 7.94
CA ALA A 134 -0.50 11.01 7.42
C ALA A 134 -0.09 9.77 8.22
N ALA A 135 -0.20 9.82 9.55
CA ALA A 135 0.10 8.69 10.42
C ALA A 135 -0.88 7.53 10.22
N SER A 136 -2.20 7.80 10.20
CA SER A 136 -3.22 6.78 9.96
C SER A 136 -3.05 6.11 8.61
N MET A 137 -2.78 6.89 7.56
CA MET A 137 -2.55 6.36 6.22
C MET A 137 -1.28 5.52 6.14
N LEU A 138 -0.19 5.97 6.77
CA LEU A 138 1.06 5.23 6.81
C LEU A 138 0.89 3.88 7.49
N VAL A 139 0.26 3.85 8.67
CA VAL A 139 0.00 2.61 9.42
C VAL A 139 -0.87 1.66 8.60
N ASN A 140 -1.93 2.17 7.99
CA ASN A 140 -2.82 1.37 7.15
C ASN A 140 -2.09 0.76 5.95
N ASN A 141 -1.33 1.58 5.21
CA ASN A 141 -0.57 1.13 4.06
C ASN A 141 0.55 0.16 4.45
N LEU A 142 1.23 0.37 5.58
CA LEU A 142 2.25 -0.54 6.08
C LEU A 142 1.66 -1.89 6.45
N PHE A 143 0.50 -1.92 7.12
CA PHE A 143 -0.19 -3.16 7.46
C PHE A 143 -0.56 -3.95 6.22
N PHE A 144 -1.21 -3.30 5.24
CA PHE A 144 -1.60 -3.97 4.00
C PHE A 144 -0.39 -4.36 3.14
N GLY A 145 0.61 -3.49 3.02
CA GLY A 145 1.86 -3.77 2.32
C GLY A 145 2.62 -4.95 2.95
N PHE A 146 2.64 -5.04 4.27
CA PHE A 146 3.21 -6.17 4.99
C PHE A 146 2.50 -7.48 4.66
N VAL A 147 1.17 -7.52 4.84
CA VAL A 147 0.38 -8.75 4.67
C VAL A 147 0.39 -9.20 3.21
N PHE A 148 -0.04 -8.32 2.30
CA PHE A 148 -0.22 -8.68 0.89
C PHE A 148 1.10 -8.74 0.11
N GLY A 149 2.09 -7.93 0.50
CA GLY A 149 3.44 -8.04 -0.05
C GLY A 149 4.03 -9.42 0.21
N THR A 150 3.96 -9.88 1.46
CA THR A 150 4.46 -11.20 1.87
C THR A 150 3.71 -12.33 1.17
N ILE A 151 2.37 -12.31 1.17
CA ILE A 151 1.54 -13.32 0.50
C ILE A 151 1.87 -13.38 -0.99
N GLY A 152 1.92 -12.23 -1.66
CA GLY A 152 2.27 -12.15 -3.07
C GLY A 152 3.66 -12.71 -3.38
N GLY A 153 4.64 -12.40 -2.52
CA GLY A 153 5.99 -12.97 -2.63
C GLY A 153 6.02 -14.49 -2.46
N MET A 154 5.25 -15.04 -1.51
CA MET A 154 5.15 -16.48 -1.29
C MET A 154 4.49 -17.20 -2.46
N ILE A 155 3.38 -16.68 -2.98
CA ILE A 155 2.64 -17.27 -4.12
C ILE A 155 3.47 -17.21 -5.41
N SER A 156 4.32 -16.20 -5.56
CA SER A 156 5.16 -16.02 -6.74
C SER A 156 6.25 -17.10 -6.88
N VAL A 157 6.75 -17.64 -5.77
CA VAL A 157 7.82 -18.66 -5.76
C VAL A 157 7.44 -19.94 -6.49
N PRO A 158 6.34 -20.65 -6.18
CA PRO A 158 5.96 -21.86 -6.90
C PRO A 158 5.67 -21.59 -8.38
N ILE A 159 5.06 -20.44 -8.71
CA ILE A 159 4.80 -20.03 -10.09
C ILE A 159 6.11 -19.90 -10.87
N LEU A 160 7.10 -19.20 -10.31
CA LEU A 160 8.39 -18.98 -10.95
C LEU A 160 9.26 -20.26 -11.02
N ASN A 161 9.28 -21.06 -9.95
CA ASN A 161 9.98 -22.35 -9.95
C ASN A 161 9.40 -23.32 -10.98
N SER A 162 8.08 -23.31 -11.19
CA SER A 162 7.43 -24.14 -12.22
C SER A 162 7.84 -23.76 -13.64
N ARG A 163 8.13 -22.48 -13.90
CA ARG A 163 8.63 -22.00 -15.20
C ARG A 163 10.08 -22.42 -15.42
N LEU A 164 10.95 -22.29 -14.41
CA LEU A 164 12.34 -22.76 -14.49
C LEU A 164 12.46 -24.25 -14.82
N ARG A 165 11.56 -25.09 -14.27
CA ARG A 165 11.55 -26.53 -14.57
C ARG A 165 11.12 -26.86 -16.00
N LYS A 166 10.35 -25.99 -16.68
CA LYS A 166 9.93 -26.19 -18.08
C LYS A 166 10.99 -25.76 -19.10
N GLU A 167 11.94 -24.92 -18.71
CA GLU A 167 13.04 -24.46 -19.56
C GLU A 167 14.30 -25.35 -19.47
N LYS A 168 14.33 -26.31 -18.55
CA LYS A 168 15.32 -27.40 -18.49
C LYS A 168 14.86 -28.60 -19.31
#